data_AF-A0A815MN84-F1
#
_entry.id   AF-A0A815MN84-F1
#
_cell.length_a   1.000
_cell.length_b   1.000
_cell.length_c   1.000
_cell.angle_alpha   90.00
_cell.angle_beta   90.00
_cell.angle_gamma   90.00
#
_symmetry.space_group_name_H-M   'P 1'
#
loop_
_entity.id
_entity.type
_entity.pdbx_description
1 polymer ?
#
loop_
_entity_poly.entity_id
_entity_poly.type
_entity_poly.pdbx_seq_one_letter_code
_entity_poly.pdbx_strand_id
1 'polypeptide(L)'
;MSKSNFEQYHKNIILPNKHRINYLRLSNAFTVDIIFSPPRLISKFLQLETLVFDNINARYLNNILHHLIILPHLHSLTINLIDYIQNSTLFYLQLFRLSKLKYCKIQFESKDDEQLLPRFDYLNGIDFKDIELYPLLLEYLKYVSLELDLVYFNRFEQLIKNFFYHVEILHFTSKYYSRYLDAELWEKLITSYMPYLRIFDINHDGSIQHNLSRYHNWINQFNSSFWTEKQWFFTHQHDCQDTIGSGIFYSTNPYRRKENTFFWKLDKKFCSDYQQTNFSSVKHVRVSGLVASKTSVNYFSNATQLTIKHDLETLPHSISTVLIRWENFVIIK
;
A
#
# COMPACT_ATOMS: atom_id res chain seq x y z
N MET A 1 -17.47 -2.15 -21.15
CA MET A 1 -17.38 -1.80 -22.60
C MET A 1 -16.93 -3.04 -23.35
N SER A 2 -17.51 -3.37 -24.51
CA SER A 2 -17.04 -4.48 -25.36
C SER A 2 -15.81 -4.08 -26.18
N LYS A 3 -15.07 -5.07 -26.70
CA LYS A 3 -13.91 -4.85 -27.58
C LYS A 3 -14.28 -4.06 -28.84
N SER A 4 -15.37 -4.43 -29.53
CA SER A 4 -15.84 -3.76 -30.74
C SER A 4 -16.18 -2.29 -30.51
N ASN A 5 -16.82 -1.97 -29.37
CA ASN A 5 -17.14 -0.60 -29.03
C ASN A 5 -15.85 0.20 -28.81
N PHE A 6 -14.88 -0.38 -28.10
CA PHE A 6 -13.58 0.28 -27.90
C PHE A 6 -12.82 0.49 -29.21
N GLU A 7 -12.84 -0.47 -30.14
CA GLU A 7 -12.23 -0.31 -31.48
C GLU A 7 -12.86 0.87 -32.25
N GLN A 8 -14.17 1.02 -32.18
CA GLN A 8 -14.88 2.15 -32.78
C GLN A 8 -14.47 3.48 -32.13
N TYR A 9 -14.43 3.55 -30.80
CA TYR A 9 -13.96 4.74 -30.06
C TYR A 9 -12.50 5.05 -30.37
N HIS A 10 -11.65 4.04 -30.43
CA HIS A 10 -10.23 4.18 -30.74
C HIS A 10 -10.04 4.76 -32.14
N LYS A 11 -10.74 4.24 -33.14
CA LYS A 11 -10.67 4.70 -34.53
C LYS A 11 -11.18 6.12 -34.70
N ASN A 12 -12.33 6.43 -34.10
CA ASN A 12 -13.06 7.67 -34.39
C ASN A 12 -12.68 8.84 -33.46
N ILE A 13 -12.20 8.55 -32.25
CA ILE A 13 -11.94 9.58 -31.23
C ILE A 13 -10.47 9.61 -30.83
N ILE A 14 -9.88 8.47 -30.44
CA ILE A 14 -8.52 8.43 -29.89
C ILE A 14 -7.48 8.71 -30.97
N LEU A 15 -7.51 7.97 -32.09
CA LEU A 15 -6.48 8.08 -33.14
C LEU A 15 -6.40 9.47 -33.81
N PRO A 16 -7.51 10.17 -34.09
CA PRO A 16 -7.45 11.53 -34.61
C PRO A 16 -6.86 12.52 -33.60
N ASN A 17 -7.14 12.34 -32.30
CA ASN A 17 -6.75 13.28 -31.25
C ASN A 17 -5.47 12.91 -30.50
N LYS A 18 -4.80 11.79 -30.84
CA LYS A 18 -3.61 11.26 -30.15
C LYS A 18 -2.48 12.26 -29.87
N HIS A 19 -2.32 13.28 -30.73
CA HIS A 19 -1.30 14.31 -30.60
C HIS A 19 -1.64 15.36 -29.52
N ARG A 20 -2.87 15.38 -29.01
CA ARG A 20 -3.38 16.29 -27.96
C ARG A 20 -3.61 15.58 -26.63
N ILE A 21 -3.56 14.25 -26.62
CA ILE A 21 -3.84 13.45 -25.43
C ILE A 21 -2.61 13.48 -24.52
N ASN A 22 -2.75 14.17 -23.38
CA ASN A 22 -1.73 14.21 -22.33
C ASN A 22 -2.05 13.33 -21.12
N TYR A 23 -3.30 12.89 -20.98
CA TYR A 23 -3.75 11.96 -19.95
C TYR A 23 -4.46 10.78 -20.60
N LEU A 24 -4.06 9.56 -20.25
CA LEU A 24 -4.68 8.34 -20.72
C LEU A 24 -4.89 7.37 -19.56
N ARG A 25 -6.14 6.93 -19.37
CA ARG A 25 -6.48 5.86 -18.42
C ARG A 25 -7.01 4.66 -19.19
N LEU A 26 -6.34 3.54 -19.03
CA LEU A 26 -6.68 2.26 -19.66
C LEU A 26 -7.17 1.32 -18.58
N SER A 27 -8.43 0.94 -18.71
CA SER A 27 -9.02 -0.09 -17.87
C SER A 27 -9.31 -1.30 -18.75
N ASN A 28 -9.04 -2.51 -18.25
CA ASN A 28 -9.25 -3.80 -18.94
C ASN A 28 -8.14 -4.21 -19.93
N ALA A 29 -7.84 -5.51 -19.95
CA ALA A 29 -6.78 -6.15 -20.73
C ALA A 29 -6.84 -5.85 -22.25
N PHE A 30 -8.03 -5.87 -22.85
CA PHE A 30 -8.14 -5.66 -24.30
C PHE A 30 -7.81 -4.22 -24.72
N THR A 31 -7.91 -3.23 -23.82
CA THR A 31 -7.53 -1.85 -24.14
C THR A 31 -6.01 -1.70 -24.24
N VAL A 32 -5.29 -2.45 -23.40
CA VAL A 32 -3.83 -2.58 -23.48
C VAL A 32 -3.46 -3.24 -24.79
N ASP A 33 -4.11 -4.35 -25.15
CA ASP A 33 -3.83 -5.04 -26.42
C ASP A 33 -4.02 -4.11 -27.62
N ILE A 34 -5.10 -3.33 -27.67
CA ILE A 34 -5.37 -2.46 -28.83
C ILE A 34 -4.41 -1.27 -28.93
N ILE A 35 -3.94 -0.73 -27.79
CA ILE A 35 -3.08 0.45 -27.78
C ILE A 35 -1.59 0.09 -27.86
N PHE A 36 -1.20 -1.03 -27.26
CA PHE A 36 0.19 -1.51 -27.22
C PHE A 36 0.48 -2.57 -28.29
N SER A 37 -0.54 -3.08 -28.99
CA SER A 37 -0.38 -3.97 -30.16
C SER A 37 -1.16 -3.46 -31.38
N PRO A 38 -0.49 -2.97 -32.44
CA PRO A 38 0.96 -2.95 -32.61
C PRO A 38 1.67 -1.87 -31.77
N PRO A 39 2.91 -2.12 -31.34
CA PRO A 39 3.77 -1.19 -30.58
C PRO A 39 3.84 0.26 -31.10
N ARG A 40 3.65 0.42 -32.41
CA ARG A 40 3.75 1.69 -33.12
C ARG A 40 2.57 2.64 -32.85
N LEU A 41 1.55 2.21 -32.12
CA LEU A 41 0.40 3.06 -31.80
C LEU A 41 0.67 3.96 -30.61
N ILE A 42 1.13 3.40 -29.49
CA ILE A 42 1.44 4.18 -28.28
C ILE A 42 2.55 5.22 -28.54
N SER A 43 3.52 4.90 -29.40
CA SER A 43 4.59 5.83 -29.79
C SER A 43 4.10 7.13 -30.45
N LYS A 44 2.85 7.17 -30.93
CA LYS A 44 2.26 8.35 -31.57
C LYS A 44 1.62 9.32 -30.58
N PHE A 45 1.56 8.98 -29.29
CA PHE A 45 1.04 9.83 -28.23
C PHE A 45 2.16 10.71 -27.67
N LEU A 46 2.70 11.59 -28.52
CA LEU A 46 3.90 12.38 -28.20
C LEU A 46 3.72 13.31 -27.00
N GLN A 47 2.50 13.79 -26.76
CA GLN A 47 2.16 14.68 -25.65
C GLN A 47 1.73 13.93 -24.37
N LEU A 48 1.81 12.59 -24.35
CA LEU A 48 1.34 11.82 -23.21
C LEU A 48 2.23 12.06 -21.98
N GLU A 49 1.60 12.59 -20.93
CA GLU A 49 2.24 13.00 -19.68
C GLU A 49 1.89 12.06 -18.53
N THR A 50 0.61 11.64 -18.46
CA THR A 50 0.08 10.78 -17.41
C THR A 50 -0.57 9.54 -18.01
N LEU A 51 -0.14 8.38 -17.53
CA LEU A 51 -0.70 7.09 -17.91
C LEU A 51 -1.14 6.31 -16.69
N VAL A 52 -2.40 5.87 -16.70
CA VAL A 52 -2.99 5.07 -15.65
C VAL A 52 -3.47 3.75 -16.22
N PHE A 53 -2.95 2.65 -15.69
CA PHE A 53 -3.43 1.30 -15.95
C PHE A 53 -4.28 0.85 -14.77
N ASP A 54 -5.48 0.38 -15.05
CA ASP A 54 -6.44 -0.01 -14.04
C ASP A 54 -7.03 -1.39 -14.36
N ASN A 55 -7.07 -2.26 -13.35
CA ASN A 55 -7.50 -3.65 -13.52
C ASN A 55 -6.77 -4.38 -14.67
N ILE A 56 -5.44 -4.26 -14.71
CA ILE A 56 -4.59 -4.91 -15.72
C ILE A 56 -3.93 -6.16 -15.15
N ASN A 57 -3.75 -7.18 -15.99
CA ASN A 57 -3.03 -8.39 -15.61
C ASN A 57 -1.50 -8.16 -15.70
N ALA A 58 -0.74 -8.67 -14.73
CA ALA A 58 0.71 -8.50 -14.61
C ALA A 58 1.47 -9.01 -15.84
N ARG A 59 0.92 -9.97 -16.61
CA ARG A 59 1.55 -10.48 -17.84
C ARG A 59 1.80 -9.42 -18.90
N TYR A 60 1.07 -8.30 -18.87
CA TYR A 60 1.21 -7.22 -19.83
C TYR A 60 2.33 -6.24 -19.49
N LEU A 61 2.84 -6.26 -18.26
CA LEU A 61 3.73 -5.22 -17.74
C LEU A 61 5.03 -5.10 -18.52
N ASN A 62 5.67 -6.22 -18.85
CA ASN A 62 6.92 -6.19 -19.60
C ASN A 62 6.75 -5.50 -20.97
N ASN A 63 5.65 -5.82 -21.67
CA ASN A 63 5.35 -5.20 -22.97
C ASN A 63 5.01 -3.72 -22.81
N ILE A 64 4.21 -3.37 -21.80
CA ILE A 64 3.88 -1.98 -21.47
C ILE A 64 5.17 -1.19 -21.23
N LEU A 65 6.00 -1.60 -20.27
CA LEU A 65 7.20 -0.88 -19.85
C LEU A 65 8.19 -0.70 -21.00
N HIS A 66 8.38 -1.71 -21.84
CA HIS A 66 9.22 -1.62 -23.03
C HIS A 66 8.80 -0.46 -23.96
N HIS A 67 7.49 -0.20 -24.07
CA HIS A 67 6.95 0.89 -24.90
C HIS A 67 6.77 2.22 -24.18
N LEU A 68 6.88 2.28 -22.85
CA LEU A 68 6.81 3.56 -22.14
C LEU A 68 8.12 4.35 -22.26
N ILE A 69 9.25 3.67 -22.47
CA ILE A 69 10.58 4.30 -22.60
C ILE A 69 10.62 5.33 -23.75
N ILE A 70 9.87 5.08 -24.82
CA ILE A 70 9.86 5.94 -26.01
C ILE A 70 8.97 7.18 -25.86
N LEU A 71 8.18 7.30 -24.78
CA LEU A 71 7.26 8.41 -24.59
C LEU A 71 8.00 9.62 -24.01
N PRO A 72 8.13 10.73 -24.77
CA PRO A 72 9.08 11.78 -24.42
C PRO A 72 8.65 12.64 -23.23
N HIS A 73 7.37 12.69 -22.92
CA HIS A 73 6.80 13.56 -21.87
C HIS A 73 6.16 12.78 -20.71
N LEU A 74 6.26 11.45 -20.70
CA LEU A 74 5.65 10.64 -19.65
C LEU A 74 6.37 10.87 -18.32
N HIS A 75 5.70 11.56 -17.40
CA HIS A 75 6.22 11.89 -16.06
C HIS A 75 5.37 11.29 -14.94
N SER A 76 4.17 10.78 -15.22
CA SER A 76 3.30 10.15 -14.23
C SER A 76 2.80 8.79 -14.69
N LEU A 77 3.06 7.76 -13.89
CA LEU A 77 2.64 6.38 -14.15
C LEU A 77 1.94 5.82 -12.91
N THR A 78 0.71 5.34 -13.11
CA THR A 78 -0.03 4.56 -12.12
C THR A 78 -0.40 3.20 -12.70
N ILE A 79 -0.15 2.13 -11.96
CA ILE A 79 -0.48 0.77 -12.35
C ILE A 79 -1.24 0.12 -11.20
N ASN A 80 -2.50 -0.26 -11.45
CA ASN A 80 -3.31 -1.07 -10.56
C ASN A 80 -3.55 -2.43 -11.23
N LEU A 81 -3.03 -3.49 -10.61
CA LEU A 81 -3.15 -4.86 -11.10
C LEU A 81 -4.24 -5.63 -10.39
N ILE A 82 -4.84 -6.58 -11.11
CA ILE A 82 -5.79 -7.57 -10.56
C ILE A 82 -5.10 -8.83 -10.03
N ASP A 83 -3.79 -8.97 -10.25
CA ASP A 83 -3.00 -10.13 -9.88
C ASP A 83 -1.58 -9.73 -9.47
N TYR A 84 -0.85 -10.70 -8.92
CA TYR A 84 0.48 -10.49 -8.35
C TYR A 84 1.59 -10.51 -9.42
N ILE A 85 2.71 -9.86 -9.11
CA ILE A 85 3.89 -9.83 -9.98
C ILE A 85 4.81 -10.99 -9.64
N GLN A 86 4.92 -11.99 -10.53
CA GLN A 86 5.77 -13.17 -10.31
C GLN A 86 7.27 -12.84 -10.10
N ASN A 87 7.79 -11.84 -10.83
CA ASN A 87 9.18 -11.37 -10.68
C ASN A 87 9.18 -9.86 -10.41
N SER A 88 8.73 -9.48 -9.21
CA SER A 88 8.61 -8.09 -8.76
C SER A 88 9.93 -7.32 -8.85
N THR A 89 11.05 -8.00 -8.55
CA THR A 89 12.40 -7.46 -8.72
C THR A 89 12.65 -6.96 -10.14
N LEU A 90 12.53 -7.84 -11.13
CA LEU A 90 12.86 -7.50 -12.52
C LEU A 90 11.90 -6.42 -13.04
N PHE A 91 10.63 -6.50 -12.63
CA PHE A 91 9.63 -5.50 -12.92
C PHE A 91 10.05 -4.11 -12.39
N TYR A 92 10.42 -3.98 -11.12
CA TYR A 92 10.84 -2.70 -10.55
C TYR A 92 12.10 -2.15 -11.22
N LEU A 93 13.05 -3.02 -11.57
CA LEU A 93 14.24 -2.61 -12.32
C LEU A 93 13.89 -2.05 -13.70
N GLN A 94 12.93 -2.65 -14.41
CA GLN A 94 12.45 -2.14 -15.70
C GLN A 94 11.67 -0.84 -15.53
N LEU A 95 10.81 -0.76 -14.51
CA LEU A 95 9.99 0.41 -14.19
C LEU A 95 10.87 1.65 -13.95
N PHE A 96 11.92 1.49 -13.16
CA PHE A 96 12.84 2.58 -12.82
C PHE A 96 13.86 2.90 -13.93
N ARG A 97 13.79 2.26 -15.10
CA ARG A 97 14.48 2.75 -16.32
C ARG A 97 13.75 3.90 -17.00
N LEU A 98 12.52 4.20 -16.59
CA LEU A 98 11.74 5.33 -17.10
C LEU A 98 12.25 6.64 -16.47
N SER A 99 13.36 7.15 -16.99
CA SER A 99 14.15 8.26 -16.42
C SER A 99 13.41 9.59 -16.24
N LYS A 100 12.28 9.76 -16.92
CA LYS A 100 11.46 10.97 -16.91
C LYS A 100 10.33 10.93 -15.89
N LEU A 101 10.13 9.80 -15.20
CA LEU A 101 9.08 9.69 -14.20
C LEU A 101 9.36 10.63 -13.04
N LYS A 102 8.33 11.42 -12.70
CA LYS A 102 8.21 12.22 -11.49
C LYS A 102 7.33 11.55 -10.45
N TYR A 103 6.28 10.88 -10.91
CA TYR A 103 5.29 10.18 -10.09
C TYR A 103 5.18 8.73 -10.53
N CYS A 104 5.38 7.82 -9.59
CA CYS A 104 5.22 6.39 -9.81
C CYS A 104 4.36 5.78 -8.70
N LYS A 105 3.28 5.10 -9.08
CA LYS A 105 2.40 4.39 -8.15
C LYS A 105 2.06 3.00 -8.68
N ILE A 106 2.37 1.97 -7.91
CA ILE A 106 2.06 0.57 -8.21
C ILE A 106 1.19 0.02 -7.08
N GLN A 107 0.08 -0.63 -7.44
CA GLN A 107 -0.81 -1.34 -6.54
C GLN A 107 -1.22 -2.66 -7.18
N PHE A 108 -1.40 -3.71 -6.40
CA PHE A 108 -1.90 -4.98 -6.88
C PHE A 108 -2.65 -5.74 -5.79
N GLU A 109 -3.65 -6.53 -6.16
CA GLU A 109 -4.33 -7.35 -5.17
C GLU A 109 -3.42 -8.50 -4.72
N SER A 110 -2.91 -8.42 -3.49
CA SER A 110 -2.50 -9.60 -2.75
C SER A 110 -3.75 -10.43 -2.49
N LYS A 111 -3.89 -11.56 -3.19
CA LYS A 111 -4.84 -12.58 -2.73
C LYS A 111 -4.34 -13.08 -1.38
N ASP A 112 -5.15 -12.91 -0.34
CA ASP A 112 -4.89 -13.39 1.02
C ASP A 112 -4.90 -14.93 1.12
N ASP A 113 -4.73 -15.65 0.00
CA ASP A 113 -4.57 -17.10 -0.03
C ASP A 113 -3.16 -17.46 0.47
N GLU A 114 -2.94 -17.27 1.78
CA GLU A 114 -1.73 -17.65 2.52
C GLU A 114 -1.36 -19.13 2.29
N GLN A 115 -2.34 -19.97 1.95
CA GLN A 115 -2.17 -21.40 1.68
C GLN A 115 -1.46 -21.71 0.37
N LEU A 116 -1.33 -20.71 -0.51
CA LEU A 116 -0.64 -20.83 -1.79
C LEU A 116 0.49 -19.82 -1.90
N LEU A 117 1.13 -19.39 -0.80
CA LEU A 117 2.51 -18.89 -0.87
C LEU A 117 3.36 -20.08 -1.32
N PRO A 118 3.70 -20.20 -2.61
CA PRO A 118 4.47 -21.31 -3.10
C PRO A 118 5.84 -21.21 -2.46
N ARG A 119 6.52 -22.35 -2.38
CA ARG A 119 7.96 -22.49 -2.19
C ARG A 119 8.76 -21.71 -3.27
N PHE A 120 8.56 -20.39 -3.38
CA PHE A 120 9.18 -19.51 -4.35
C PHE A 120 10.60 -19.11 -3.96
N ASP A 121 11.10 -19.57 -2.81
CA ASP A 121 12.52 -19.52 -2.46
C ASP A 121 13.42 -20.19 -3.51
N TYR A 122 12.87 -21.08 -4.34
CA TYR A 122 13.64 -21.80 -5.36
C TYR A 122 13.71 -21.10 -6.74
N LEU A 123 12.94 -20.04 -7.02
CA LEU A 123 12.97 -19.35 -8.32
C LEU A 123 13.76 -18.03 -8.33
N ASN A 124 14.37 -17.63 -7.21
CA ASN A 124 15.25 -16.45 -7.13
C ASN A 124 16.73 -16.77 -7.45
N GLY A 125 16.97 -17.65 -8.42
CA GLY A 125 18.31 -17.97 -8.92
C GLY A 125 18.99 -16.86 -9.72
N ILE A 126 18.33 -15.73 -9.94
CA ILE A 126 18.99 -14.53 -10.49
C ILE A 126 19.64 -13.81 -9.31
N ASP A 127 20.94 -14.02 -9.14
CA ASP A 127 21.73 -13.17 -8.25
C ASP A 127 21.69 -11.75 -8.84
N PHE A 128 21.38 -10.74 -8.02
CA PHE A 128 21.42 -9.35 -8.50
C PHE A 128 22.82 -8.94 -8.90
N LYS A 129 23.85 -9.70 -8.49
CA LYS A 129 25.21 -9.52 -8.98
C LYS A 129 25.30 -9.63 -10.51
N ASP A 130 24.39 -10.35 -11.16
CA ASP A 130 24.41 -10.55 -12.61
C ASP A 130 23.70 -9.42 -13.38
N ILE A 131 22.99 -8.53 -12.69
CA ILE A 131 22.40 -7.34 -13.30
C ILE A 131 23.31 -6.17 -12.96
N GLU A 132 24.17 -5.78 -13.92
CA GLU A 132 24.90 -4.52 -13.83
C GLU A 132 23.90 -3.35 -13.77
N LEU A 133 23.58 -2.94 -12.55
CA LEU A 133 22.83 -1.73 -12.28
C LEU A 133 23.81 -0.58 -12.33
N TYR A 134 23.96 0.00 -13.53
CA TYR A 134 24.51 1.34 -13.62
C TYR A 134 23.54 2.28 -12.88
N PRO A 135 23.99 3.02 -11.87
CA PRO A 135 23.13 3.94 -11.14
C PRO A 135 22.56 4.96 -12.12
N LEU A 136 21.29 4.79 -12.48
CA LEU A 136 20.54 5.73 -13.29
C LEU A 136 20.00 6.77 -12.33
N LEU A 137 20.59 7.96 -12.37
CA LEU A 137 20.12 9.06 -11.56
C LEU A 137 18.73 9.51 -12.06
N LEU A 138 17.68 9.12 -11.33
CA LEU A 138 16.31 9.53 -11.62
C LEU A 138 16.03 10.91 -11.02
N GLU A 139 16.66 11.95 -11.59
CA GLU A 139 16.60 13.33 -11.09
C GLU A 139 15.18 13.86 -10.90
N TYR A 140 14.25 13.40 -11.73
CA TYR A 140 12.87 13.84 -11.72
C TYR A 140 11.99 13.06 -10.76
N LEU A 141 12.38 11.87 -10.30
CA LEU A 141 11.52 10.98 -9.51
C LEU A 141 11.34 11.54 -8.10
N LYS A 142 10.15 12.09 -7.83
CA LYS A 142 9.83 12.74 -6.56
C LYS A 142 8.89 11.93 -5.68
N TYR A 143 7.94 11.23 -6.29
CA TYR A 143 6.93 10.45 -5.59
C TYR A 143 6.99 8.98 -6.03
N VAL A 144 7.12 8.11 -5.04
CA VAL A 144 7.12 6.65 -5.22
C VAL A 144 6.13 6.04 -4.24
N SER A 145 5.19 5.26 -4.77
CA SER A 145 4.23 4.49 -3.98
C SER A 145 4.23 3.05 -4.46
N LEU A 146 4.71 2.11 -3.63
CA LEU A 146 4.91 0.72 -4.04
C LEU A 146 4.17 -0.26 -3.14
N GLU A 147 3.91 -1.44 -3.70
CA GLU A 147 3.45 -2.61 -2.96
C GLU A 147 4.55 -3.67 -3.04
N LEU A 148 5.17 -3.92 -1.89
CA LEU A 148 6.40 -4.69 -1.74
C LEU A 148 6.13 -6.10 -1.21
N ASP A 149 4.91 -6.57 -1.39
CA ASP A 149 4.53 -7.94 -1.05
C ASP A 149 5.44 -8.91 -1.80
N LEU A 150 6.06 -9.82 -1.05
CA LEU A 150 7.04 -10.79 -1.53
C LEU A 150 8.38 -10.19 -2.01
N VAL A 151 8.63 -8.89 -1.81
CA VAL A 151 9.95 -8.27 -2.09
C VAL A 151 10.81 -8.31 -0.82
N TYR A 152 11.88 -9.11 -0.86
CA TYR A 152 12.88 -9.11 0.20
C TYR A 152 13.52 -7.72 0.39
N PHE A 153 13.73 -7.34 1.66
CA PHE A 153 14.25 -6.03 2.02
C PHE A 153 15.60 -5.71 1.35
N ASN A 154 16.52 -6.67 1.22
CA ASN A 154 17.81 -6.46 0.57
C ASN A 154 17.68 -6.08 -0.92
N ARG A 155 16.66 -6.60 -1.61
CA ARG A 155 16.37 -6.24 -3.00
C ARG A 155 15.80 -4.84 -3.09
N PHE A 156 14.88 -4.51 -2.19
CA PHE A 156 14.33 -3.16 -2.09
C PHE A 156 15.39 -2.11 -1.69
N GLU A 157 16.30 -2.46 -0.78
CA GLU A 157 17.48 -1.66 -0.43
C GLU A 157 18.33 -1.34 -1.67
N GLN A 158 18.53 -2.31 -2.57
CA GLN A 158 19.23 -2.08 -3.84
C GLN A 158 18.47 -1.10 -4.75
N LEU A 159 17.13 -1.15 -4.79
CA LEU A 159 16.34 -0.16 -5.53
C LEU A 159 16.55 1.25 -4.98
N ILE A 160 16.52 1.40 -3.65
CA ILE A 160 16.76 2.69 -2.99
C ILE A 160 18.14 3.24 -3.35
N LYS A 161 19.19 2.43 -3.19
CA LYS A 161 20.58 2.84 -3.43
C LYS A 161 20.81 3.32 -4.87
N ASN A 162 20.10 2.74 -5.83
CA ASN A 162 20.30 3.04 -7.25
C ASN A 162 19.39 4.15 -7.78
N PHE A 163 18.18 4.30 -7.25
CA PHE A 163 17.15 5.10 -7.92
C PHE A 163 16.53 6.21 -7.05
N PHE A 164 16.62 6.14 -5.71
CA PHE A 164 15.78 6.97 -4.83
C PHE A 164 16.46 8.23 -4.29
N TYR A 165 17.63 8.59 -4.83
CA TYR A 165 18.39 9.75 -4.35
C TYR A 165 17.55 11.04 -4.29
N HIS A 166 16.74 11.31 -5.32
CA HIS A 166 15.92 12.51 -5.42
C HIS A 166 14.46 12.36 -4.96
N VAL A 167 14.10 11.19 -4.41
CA VAL A 167 12.74 10.91 -3.93
C VAL A 167 12.45 11.76 -2.70
N GLU A 168 11.29 12.42 -2.74
CA GLU A 168 10.82 13.30 -1.67
C GLU A 168 9.69 12.66 -0.87
N ILE A 169 8.93 11.78 -1.49
CA ILE A 169 7.79 11.07 -0.91
C ILE A 169 7.93 9.59 -1.23
N LEU A 170 8.13 8.78 -0.20
CA LEU A 170 8.15 7.33 -0.29
C LEU A 170 6.98 6.77 0.51
N HIS A 171 6.04 6.16 -0.21
CA HIS A 171 4.97 5.37 0.36
C HIS A 171 5.20 3.90 -0.01
N PHE A 172 5.05 2.99 0.94
CA PHE A 172 5.01 1.58 0.58
C PHE A 172 4.15 0.75 1.52
N THR A 173 3.60 -0.31 0.93
CA THR A 173 2.97 -1.42 1.65
C THR A 173 3.90 -2.62 1.57
N SER A 174 3.95 -3.45 2.60
CA SER A 174 4.74 -4.68 2.59
C SER A 174 4.12 -5.74 3.48
N LYS A 175 4.26 -7.01 3.11
CA LYS A 175 3.84 -8.15 3.93
C LYS A 175 5.00 -9.06 4.32
N TYR A 176 4.81 -9.82 5.41
CA TYR A 176 5.61 -10.98 5.87
C TYR A 176 7.03 -10.69 6.39
N TYR A 177 7.84 -9.89 5.70
CA TYR A 177 9.26 -9.75 6.02
C TYR A 177 9.50 -8.76 7.16
N SER A 178 9.77 -9.27 8.36
CA SER A 178 10.02 -8.46 9.55
C SER A 178 11.21 -7.50 9.44
N ARG A 179 12.10 -7.68 8.45
CA ARG A 179 13.23 -6.77 8.21
C ARG A 179 12.78 -5.36 7.79
N TYR A 180 11.55 -5.20 7.30
CA TYR A 180 10.95 -3.88 7.10
C TYR A 180 10.66 -3.13 8.42
N LEU A 181 10.69 -3.82 9.56
CA LEU A 181 10.50 -3.24 10.90
C LEU A 181 11.84 -2.91 11.60
N ASP A 182 12.96 -3.01 10.90
CA ASP A 182 14.27 -2.65 11.44
C ASP A 182 14.53 -1.15 11.28
N ALA A 183 14.31 -0.38 12.35
CA ALA A 183 14.38 1.07 12.31
C ALA A 183 15.82 1.58 12.06
N GLU A 184 16.84 0.92 12.63
CA GLU A 184 18.24 1.30 12.44
C GLU A 184 18.67 1.12 10.98
N LEU A 185 18.25 0.04 10.33
CA LEU A 185 18.51 -0.17 8.89
C LEU A 185 17.87 0.93 8.06
N TRP A 186 16.63 1.30 8.35
CA TRP A 186 15.96 2.39 7.65
C TRP A 186 16.61 3.74 7.87
N GLU A 187 16.99 4.07 9.11
CA GLU A 187 17.68 5.32 9.44
C GLU A 187 18.98 5.45 8.63
N LYS A 188 19.78 4.38 8.60
CA LYS A 188 21.03 4.34 7.80
C LYS A 188 20.75 4.51 6.31
N LEU A 189 19.74 3.83 5.80
CA LEU A 189 19.37 3.83 4.38
C LEU A 189 18.87 5.21 3.94
N ILE A 190 17.97 5.84 4.71
CA ILE A 190 17.43 7.17 4.46
C ILE A 190 18.55 8.21 4.50
N THR A 191 19.36 8.20 5.57
CA THR A 191 20.46 9.17 5.76
C THR A 191 21.49 9.08 4.64
N SER A 192 21.79 7.87 4.16
CA SER A 192 22.83 7.66 3.16
C SER A 192 22.34 7.87 1.71
N TYR A 193 21.10 7.51 1.40
CA TYR A 193 20.64 7.37 0.01
C TYR A 193 19.37 8.13 -0.34
N MET A 194 18.68 8.76 0.62
CA MET A 194 17.46 9.53 0.35
C MET A 194 17.48 10.90 1.06
N PRO A 195 18.49 11.75 0.79
CA PRO A 195 18.69 13.01 1.52
C PRO A 195 17.53 14.01 1.34
N TYR A 196 16.76 13.89 0.26
CA TYR A 196 15.61 14.76 -0.04
C TYR A 196 14.28 14.20 0.49
N LEU A 197 14.28 13.07 1.20
CA LEU A 197 13.05 12.45 1.70
C LEU A 197 12.39 13.32 2.78
N ARG A 198 11.13 13.68 2.53
CA ARG A 198 10.30 14.52 3.41
C ARG A 198 9.13 13.76 4.00
N ILE A 199 8.57 12.82 3.24
CA ILE A 199 7.44 11.98 3.67
C ILE A 199 7.86 10.52 3.56
N PHE A 200 7.81 9.83 4.69
CA PHE A 200 8.02 8.40 4.80
C PHE A 200 6.75 7.74 5.35
N ASP A 201 6.05 7.01 4.50
CA ASP A 201 4.77 6.35 4.82
C ASP A 201 4.92 4.84 4.61
N ILE A 202 4.88 4.09 5.71
CA ILE A 202 4.93 2.63 5.72
C ILE A 202 3.58 2.08 6.15
N ASN A 203 3.17 0.99 5.52
CA ASN A 203 2.16 0.08 6.03
C ASN A 203 2.69 -1.35 5.90
N HIS A 204 3.02 -1.97 7.01
CA HIS A 204 3.59 -3.31 7.07
C HIS A 204 2.64 -4.24 7.80
N ASP A 205 2.26 -5.32 7.15
CA ASP A 205 1.47 -6.40 7.73
C ASP A 205 2.34 -7.65 7.88
N GLY A 206 2.59 -8.06 9.12
CA GLY A 206 3.59 -9.07 9.42
C GLY A 206 3.12 -10.05 10.48
N SER A 207 3.62 -11.28 10.39
CA SER A 207 3.45 -12.29 11.44
C SER A 207 4.33 -11.97 12.65
N ILE A 208 3.71 -11.93 13.83
CA ILE A 208 4.32 -11.69 15.15
C ILE A 208 4.50 -13.00 15.95
N GLN A 209 4.04 -14.15 15.41
CA GLN A 209 3.78 -15.40 16.15
C GLN A 209 4.88 -15.87 17.10
N HIS A 210 6.14 -15.64 16.76
CA HIS A 210 7.23 -16.30 17.46
C HIS A 210 7.95 -15.42 18.48
N ASN A 211 7.69 -14.10 18.53
CA ASN A 211 8.38 -13.23 19.48
C ASN A 211 7.75 -11.84 19.63
N LEU A 212 6.65 -11.73 20.38
CA LEU A 212 6.00 -10.44 20.67
C LEU A 212 6.95 -9.42 21.30
N SER A 213 7.86 -9.86 22.19
CA SER A 213 8.84 -8.96 22.80
C SER A 213 9.85 -8.43 21.78
N ARG A 214 10.31 -9.25 20.84
CA ARG A 214 11.16 -8.80 19.72
C ARG A 214 10.42 -7.85 18.78
N TYR A 215 9.14 -8.11 18.49
CA TYR A 215 8.32 -7.22 17.69
C TYR A 215 8.15 -5.84 18.35
N HIS A 216 7.83 -5.80 19.65
CA HIS A 216 7.80 -4.55 20.40
C HIS A 216 9.17 -3.86 20.44
N ASN A 217 10.26 -4.62 20.61
CA ASN A 217 11.61 -4.05 20.58
C ASN A 217 11.90 -3.37 19.22
N TRP A 218 11.54 -4.01 18.11
CA TRP A 218 11.69 -3.42 16.76
C TRP A 218 10.87 -2.14 16.60
N ILE A 219 9.59 -2.16 16.99
CA ILE A 219 8.74 -0.97 16.87
C ILE A 219 9.22 0.17 17.77
N ASN A 220 9.68 -0.14 18.97
CA ASN A 220 10.15 0.88 19.92
C ASN A 220 11.35 1.67 19.39
N GLN A 221 12.14 1.09 18.47
CA GLN A 221 13.24 1.80 17.82
C GLN A 221 12.77 2.93 16.88
N PHE A 222 11.54 2.90 16.38
CA PHE A 222 10.94 3.99 15.60
C PHE A 222 10.60 5.24 16.44
N ASN A 223 10.94 5.26 17.74
CA ASN A 223 10.83 6.42 18.61
C ASN A 223 12.17 7.13 18.88
N SER A 224 13.25 6.78 18.14
CA SER A 224 14.54 7.47 18.26
C SER A 224 14.43 8.97 17.89
N SER A 225 15.46 9.74 18.24
CA SER A 225 15.52 11.16 17.90
C SER A 225 15.42 11.40 16.40
N PHE A 226 16.02 10.54 15.57
CA PHE A 226 15.93 10.62 14.11
C PHE A 226 14.47 10.67 13.61
N TRP A 227 13.62 9.76 14.06
CA TRP A 227 12.21 9.68 13.62
C TRP A 227 11.38 10.86 14.14
N THR A 228 11.57 11.20 15.42
CA THR A 228 10.81 12.27 16.09
C THR A 228 11.18 13.66 15.58
N GLU A 229 12.45 13.94 15.31
CA GLU A 229 12.92 15.19 14.69
C GLU A 229 12.39 15.37 13.27
N LYS A 230 12.26 14.27 12.51
CA LYS A 230 11.63 14.25 11.18
C LYS A 230 10.11 14.34 11.23
N GLN A 231 9.51 14.30 12.41
CA GLN A 231 8.06 14.25 12.63
C GLN A 231 7.38 13.07 11.90
N TRP A 232 8.10 11.94 11.79
CA TRP A 232 7.56 10.69 11.28
C TRP A 232 7.16 9.82 12.45
N PHE A 233 5.85 9.67 12.63
CA PHE A 233 5.27 8.93 13.74
C PHE A 233 4.65 7.63 13.24
N PHE A 234 4.71 6.59 14.07
CA PHE A 234 4.23 5.26 13.72
C PHE A 234 3.40 4.69 14.85
N THR A 235 2.50 3.78 14.50
CA THR A 235 1.74 2.99 15.45
C THR A 235 1.62 1.56 14.96
N HIS A 236 1.10 0.69 15.80
CA HIS A 236 0.87 -0.69 15.45
C HIS A 236 -0.42 -1.21 16.07
N GLN A 237 -0.99 -2.21 15.41
CA GLN A 237 -2.16 -2.98 15.86
C GLN A 237 -1.80 -4.45 15.76
N HIS A 238 -2.20 -5.26 16.73
CA HIS A 238 -2.04 -6.70 16.67
C HIS A 238 -3.29 -7.36 17.23
N ASP A 239 -3.76 -8.42 16.58
CA ASP A 239 -4.91 -9.18 17.08
C ASP A 239 -4.42 -10.25 18.06
N CYS A 240 -4.64 -10.01 19.35
CA CYS A 240 -4.29 -10.95 20.41
C CYS A 240 -5.06 -12.28 20.35
N GLN A 241 -6.12 -12.38 19.55
CA GLN A 241 -6.93 -13.59 19.38
C GLN A 241 -6.58 -14.38 18.13
N ASP A 242 -5.82 -13.79 17.21
CA ASP A 242 -5.40 -14.46 16.00
C ASP A 242 -4.36 -15.52 16.34
N THR A 243 -4.69 -16.79 16.09
CA THR A 243 -3.73 -17.90 16.20
C THR A 243 -2.51 -17.69 15.32
N ILE A 244 -2.67 -16.87 14.26
CA ILE A 244 -1.63 -16.53 13.29
C ILE A 244 -0.82 -15.31 13.76
N GLY A 245 -1.15 -14.70 14.91
CA GLY A 245 -0.39 -13.62 15.53
C GLY A 245 -0.06 -12.50 14.54
N SER A 246 -1.01 -12.06 13.73
CA SER A 246 -0.77 -10.99 12.76
C SER A 246 -0.72 -9.62 13.44
N GLY A 247 0.07 -8.71 12.88
CA GLY A 247 0.05 -7.31 13.28
C GLY A 247 0.46 -6.35 12.19
N ILE A 248 -0.19 -5.19 12.23
CA ILE A 248 -0.06 -4.12 11.26
C ILE A 248 0.72 -3.00 11.93
N PHE A 249 1.89 -2.67 11.39
CA PHE A 249 2.68 -1.49 11.73
C PHE A 249 2.52 -0.44 10.64
N TYR A 250 2.19 0.80 10.99
CA TYR A 250 1.93 1.82 9.99
C TYR A 250 2.27 3.24 10.44
N SER A 251 2.60 4.11 9.48
CA SER A 251 2.81 5.53 9.72
C SER A 251 1.51 6.21 10.16
N THR A 252 1.55 6.88 11.31
CA THR A 252 0.54 7.82 11.76
C THR A 252 0.88 9.19 11.22
N ASN A 253 0.55 9.40 9.95
CA ASN A 253 0.82 10.65 9.27
C ASN A 253 0.14 11.83 10.04
N PRO A 254 0.85 12.90 10.44
CA PRO A 254 0.20 14.09 10.99
C PRO A 254 -0.73 14.79 9.98
N TYR A 255 -0.59 14.50 8.68
CA TYR A 255 -1.40 14.99 7.56
C TYR A 255 -2.45 13.98 7.03
N ARG A 256 -2.42 12.70 7.43
CA ARG A 256 -3.64 11.88 7.36
C ARG A 256 -4.53 12.44 8.46
N ARG A 257 -5.81 12.69 8.18
CA ARG A 257 -6.79 12.93 9.26
C ARG A 257 -6.53 11.88 10.34
N LYS A 258 -6.27 12.33 11.57
CA LYS A 258 -6.21 11.47 12.76
C LYS A 258 -7.59 10.83 12.97
N GLU A 259 -7.90 9.82 12.17
CA GLU A 259 -8.88 8.80 12.50
C GLU A 259 -8.09 7.79 13.34
N ASN A 260 -7.94 8.08 14.62
CA ASN A 260 -7.48 7.10 15.61
C ASN A 260 -8.54 5.99 15.62
N THR A 261 -8.37 5.01 14.75
CA THR A 261 -9.32 3.91 14.59
C THR A 261 -8.96 2.85 15.62
N PHE A 262 -9.70 2.83 16.73
CA PHE A 262 -9.65 1.72 17.67
C PHE A 262 -10.53 0.59 17.15
N PHE A 263 -9.93 -0.59 16.96
CA PHE A 263 -10.65 -1.81 16.66
C PHE A 263 -10.86 -2.59 17.95
N TRP A 264 -12.13 -2.84 18.30
CA TRP A 264 -12.47 -3.68 19.43
C TRP A 264 -13.36 -4.84 18.98
N LYS A 265 -12.87 -6.07 19.13
CA LYS A 265 -13.62 -7.30 18.90
C LYS A 265 -13.88 -7.97 20.26
N LEU A 266 -15.16 -8.10 20.60
CA LEU A 266 -15.62 -8.70 21.85
C LEU A 266 -15.84 -10.20 21.62
N ASP A 267 -14.94 -11.05 22.11
CA ASP A 267 -15.30 -12.44 22.41
C ASP A 267 -14.44 -13.12 23.50
N LYS A 268 -15.05 -14.16 24.08
CA LYS A 268 -15.01 -14.72 25.46
C LYS A 268 -13.69 -15.09 26.17
N LYS A 269 -12.48 -14.69 25.74
CA LYS A 269 -11.26 -14.99 26.53
C LYS A 269 -10.63 -13.75 27.14
N PHE A 270 -10.38 -13.85 28.44
CA PHE A 270 -9.72 -12.86 29.28
C PHE A 270 -8.38 -12.44 28.67
N CYS A 271 -8.36 -11.31 27.97
CA CYS A 271 -7.19 -10.44 28.06
C CYS A 271 -7.16 -9.96 29.50
N SER A 272 -6.10 -10.34 30.22
CA SER A 272 -5.79 -9.85 31.57
C SER A 272 -6.06 -8.36 31.69
N ASP A 273 -6.65 -7.95 32.81
CA ASP A 273 -7.06 -6.59 33.15
C ASP A 273 -6.03 -5.54 32.72
N TYR A 274 -6.20 -5.02 31.51
CA TYR A 274 -5.54 -3.80 31.10
C TYR A 274 -6.19 -2.67 31.88
N GLN A 275 -5.39 -2.05 32.75
CA GLN A 275 -5.76 -0.88 33.54
C GLN A 275 -6.47 0.15 32.65
N GLN A 276 -7.54 0.75 33.17
CA GLN A 276 -8.31 1.85 32.59
C GLN A 276 -7.39 2.80 31.78
N THR A 277 -7.28 2.56 30.48
CA THR A 277 -6.53 3.43 29.60
C THR A 277 -7.39 4.64 29.31
N ASN A 278 -6.86 5.82 29.57
CA ASN A 278 -7.55 7.08 29.33
C ASN A 278 -7.73 7.27 27.81
N PHE A 279 -8.92 6.98 27.29
CA PHE A 279 -9.26 7.09 25.86
C PHE A 279 -9.58 8.51 25.39
N SER A 280 -9.18 9.54 26.14
CA SER A 280 -9.41 10.94 25.77
C SER A 280 -8.77 11.34 24.44
N SER A 281 -7.84 10.56 23.87
CA SER A 281 -7.28 10.85 22.54
C SER A 281 -8.08 10.23 21.38
N VAL A 282 -9.08 9.39 21.65
CA VAL A 282 -9.82 8.64 20.63
C VAL A 282 -10.91 9.53 20.00
N LYS A 283 -10.86 9.70 18.68
CA LYS A 283 -11.86 10.49 17.91
C LYS A 283 -12.86 9.63 17.14
N HIS A 284 -12.49 8.38 16.82
CA HIS A 284 -13.32 7.46 16.07
C HIS A 284 -13.28 6.08 16.72
N VAL A 285 -14.44 5.55 17.10
CA VAL A 285 -14.55 4.20 17.64
C VAL A 285 -15.10 3.29 16.54
N ARG A 286 -14.43 2.16 16.26
CA ARG A 286 -14.96 1.13 15.37
C ARG A 286 -15.21 -0.15 16.16
N VAL A 287 -16.47 -0.57 16.22
CA VAL A 287 -16.90 -1.80 16.88
C VAL A 287 -17.23 -2.83 15.82
N SER A 288 -16.63 -4.01 15.89
CA SER A 288 -16.95 -5.14 15.00
C SER A 288 -16.84 -6.45 15.76
N GLY A 289 -17.81 -7.34 15.63
CA GLY A 289 -17.83 -8.63 16.32
C GLY A 289 -18.99 -9.52 15.91
N LEU A 290 -18.87 -10.82 16.19
CA LEU A 290 -19.88 -11.84 15.87
C LEU A 290 -21.01 -11.87 16.91
N VAL A 291 -20.71 -11.59 18.18
CA VAL A 291 -21.70 -11.44 19.26
C VAL A 291 -21.20 -10.40 20.27
N ALA A 292 -21.91 -9.30 20.45
CA ALA A 292 -21.58 -8.34 21.51
C ALA A 292 -22.11 -8.86 22.86
N SER A 293 -21.24 -9.41 23.71
CA SER A 293 -21.58 -9.69 25.11
C SER A 293 -20.52 -9.15 26.07
N LYS A 294 -20.61 -7.86 26.39
CA LYS A 294 -19.90 -7.30 27.54
C LYS A 294 -20.82 -6.38 28.34
N THR A 295 -20.72 -6.48 29.66
CA THR A 295 -21.47 -5.69 30.64
C THR A 295 -20.67 -4.50 31.19
N SER A 296 -19.40 -4.31 30.77
CA SER A 296 -18.56 -3.21 31.23
C SER A 296 -18.69 -1.98 30.33
N VAL A 297 -19.02 -0.83 30.93
CA VAL A 297 -19.09 0.47 30.26
C VAL A 297 -17.67 1.03 30.08
N ASN A 298 -17.35 1.50 28.87
CA ASN A 298 -16.11 2.23 28.60
C ASN A 298 -16.46 3.62 28.07
N TYR A 299 -15.69 4.62 28.48
CA TYR A 299 -15.95 6.01 28.15
C TYR A 299 -14.94 6.53 27.12
N PHE A 300 -15.46 7.01 25.99
CA PHE A 300 -14.68 7.66 24.94
C PHE A 300 -15.09 9.13 24.86
N SER A 301 -14.64 9.94 25.83
CA SER A 301 -15.13 11.32 26.03
C SER A 301 -14.92 12.25 24.83
N ASN A 302 -13.97 11.94 23.94
CA ASN A 302 -13.63 12.76 22.78
C ASN A 302 -13.95 12.10 21.43
N ALA A 303 -14.66 10.96 21.43
CA ALA A 303 -15.07 10.30 20.20
C ALA A 303 -16.19 11.08 19.51
N THR A 304 -15.99 11.46 18.25
CA THR A 304 -16.98 12.17 17.43
C THR A 304 -17.58 11.29 16.34
N GLN A 305 -17.00 10.11 16.10
CA GLN A 305 -17.44 9.16 15.10
C GLN A 305 -17.53 7.76 15.70
N LEU A 306 -18.56 7.01 15.32
CA LEU A 306 -18.77 5.60 15.69
C LEU A 306 -19.12 4.80 14.44
N THR A 307 -18.39 3.73 14.18
CA THR A 307 -18.72 2.76 13.12
C THR A 307 -18.94 1.41 13.75
N ILE A 308 -20.16 0.87 13.62
CA ILE A 308 -20.47 -0.50 14.02
C ILE A 308 -20.56 -1.34 12.75
N LYS A 309 -19.72 -2.36 12.62
CA LYS A 309 -19.75 -3.29 11.49
C LYS A 309 -20.09 -4.68 12.03
N HIS A 310 -21.22 -5.22 11.58
CA HIS A 310 -21.58 -6.61 11.84
C HIS A 310 -21.10 -7.45 10.65
N ASP A 311 -20.34 -8.51 10.90
CA ASP A 311 -19.69 -9.30 9.84
C ASP A 311 -20.66 -10.30 9.14
N LEU A 312 -21.96 -10.25 9.44
CA LEU A 312 -23.02 -11.04 8.81
C LEU A 312 -24.21 -10.17 8.38
N GLU A 313 -24.92 -10.63 7.33
CA GLU A 313 -26.10 -9.98 6.72
C GLU A 313 -27.07 -9.43 7.77
N THR A 314 -27.43 -8.15 7.61
CA THR A 314 -28.39 -7.48 8.48
C THR A 314 -29.78 -8.07 8.22
N LEU A 315 -30.35 -8.78 9.19
CA LEU A 315 -31.78 -9.06 9.18
C LEU A 315 -32.53 -7.71 9.20
N PRO A 316 -33.60 -7.53 8.40
CA PRO A 316 -34.25 -6.22 8.20
C PRO A 316 -34.86 -5.56 9.45
N HIS A 317 -34.76 -6.17 10.62
CA HIS A 317 -35.43 -5.75 11.86
C HIS A 317 -34.50 -5.60 13.07
N SER A 318 -33.18 -5.75 12.92
CA SER A 318 -32.26 -5.81 14.07
C SER A 318 -31.66 -4.46 14.50
N ILE A 319 -32.10 -3.33 13.95
CA ILE A 319 -31.61 -2.00 14.39
C ILE A 319 -32.80 -1.05 14.56
N SER A 320 -33.17 -0.81 15.82
CA SER A 320 -33.84 0.43 16.23
C SER A 320 -32.81 1.29 16.94
N THR A 321 -32.44 2.42 16.34
CA THR A 321 -31.66 3.46 17.03
C THR A 321 -32.34 4.80 16.87
N VAL A 322 -32.94 5.26 17.95
CA VAL A 322 -33.30 6.66 18.17
C VAL A 322 -32.03 7.37 18.64
N LEU A 323 -31.52 8.29 17.82
CA LEU A 323 -30.36 9.14 18.13
C LEU A 323 -30.82 10.34 18.97
N ILE A 324 -30.60 10.27 20.29
CA ILE A 324 -30.65 11.44 21.17
C ILE A 324 -29.38 11.45 22.04
N ARG A 325 -28.81 12.65 22.19
CA ARG A 325 -27.61 13.05 22.96
C ARG A 325 -27.06 12.02 23.96
N TRP A 326 -25.75 11.82 23.85
CA TRP A 326 -24.91 10.90 24.60
C TRP A 326 -24.91 11.16 26.10
N GLU A 327 -25.85 10.60 26.85
CA GLU A 327 -25.64 10.45 28.29
C GLU A 327 -25.82 9.05 28.85
N ASN A 328 -26.48 8.10 28.19
CA ASN A 328 -26.50 6.71 28.69
C ASN A 328 -26.71 5.69 27.57
N PHE A 329 -25.84 4.68 27.49
CA PHE A 329 -26.13 3.45 26.77
C PHE A 329 -26.42 2.33 27.77
N VAL A 330 -27.61 1.76 27.71
CA VAL A 330 -27.95 0.48 28.35
C VAL A 330 -28.43 -0.44 27.23
N ILE A 331 -27.75 -1.56 27.02
CA ILE A 331 -28.24 -2.65 26.17
C ILE A 331 -29.03 -3.57 27.08
N ILE A 332 -30.35 -3.59 26.95
CA ILE A 332 -31.21 -4.59 27.56
C ILE A 332 -31.46 -5.69 26.52
N LYS A 333 -31.40 -6.95 26.98
CA LYS A 333 -31.55 -8.18 26.19
C LYS A 333 -32.76 -8.20 25.26
#